data_AF-A0A7S1P2Q9-F1
#
_entry.id   AF-A0A7S1P2Q9-F1
#
_cell.length_a   1.000
_cell.length_b   1.000
_cell.length_c   1.000
_cell.angle_alpha   90.00
_cell.angle_beta   90.00
_cell.angle_gamma   90.00
#
_symmetry.space_group_name_H-M   'P 1'
#
loop_
_entity.id
_entity.type
_entity.pdbx_description
1 polymer ?
#
loop_
_entity_poly.entity_id
_entity_poly.type
_entity_poly.pdbx_seq_one_letter_code
_entity_poly.pdbx_strand_id
1 'polypeptide(L)'
;VELICDLRLKGFQVVLVSSGAVGLGCHHMRMSRPSTVIGKQAAAAIGQGRLMRMYDDAFAYHNQKVAQLLLARQWFLEKENYAQFQATLFELLRMGVVPIVNENDAFTNDQIRFGDNDTLAAYLAVTISAHWLFLLTDVDCLYTANPRSHSDA
;
A
#
# COMPACT_ATOMS: atom_id res chain seq x y z
N VAL A 1 8.00 7.36 7.47
CA VAL A 1 8.38 6.35 8.49
C VAL A 1 8.31 6.96 9.88
N GLU A 2 9.03 8.04 10.15
CA GLU A 2 9.00 8.77 11.43
C GLU A 2 7.58 9.02 11.96
N LEU A 3 6.69 9.63 11.15
CA LEU A 3 5.29 9.84 11.53
C LEU A 3 4.58 8.56 12.02
N ILE A 4 4.80 7.44 11.34
CA ILE A 4 4.17 6.16 11.71
C ILE A 4 4.74 5.69 13.04
N CYS A 5 6.06 5.78 13.24
CA CYS A 5 6.70 5.44 14.50
C CYS A 5 6.20 6.31 15.66
N ASP A 6 6.05 7.62 15.45
CA ASP A 6 5.52 8.54 16.46
C ASP A 6 4.07 8.23 16.84
N LEU A 7 3.23 7.90 15.86
CA LEU A 7 1.86 7.46 16.11
C LEU A 7 1.83 6.15 16.90
N ARG A 8 2.71 5.19 16.57
CA ARG A 8 2.86 3.94 17.31
C ARG A 8 3.26 4.18 18.77
N LEU A 9 4.21 5.10 19.02
CA LEU A 9 4.63 5.49 20.37
C LEU A 9 3.50 6.13 21.18
N LYS A 10 2.56 6.81 20.51
CA LYS A 10 1.34 7.37 21.11
C LYS A 10 0.23 6.34 21.35
N GLY A 11 0.47 5.06 21.03
CA GLY A 11 -0.48 3.96 21.25
C GLY A 11 -1.43 3.69 20.08
N PHE A 12 -1.27 4.37 18.94
CA PHE A 12 -2.10 4.09 17.76
C PHE A 12 -1.66 2.79 17.07
N GLN A 13 -2.63 2.10 16.46
CA GLN A 13 -2.37 1.03 15.50
C GLN A 13 -2.34 1.63 14.10
N VAL A 14 -1.30 1.34 13.34
CA VAL A 14 -1.08 1.95 12.01
C VAL A 14 -0.83 0.84 11.00
N VAL A 15 -1.53 0.93 9.88
CA VAL A 15 -1.32 0.10 8.69
C VAL A 15 -0.91 1.04 7.56
N LEU A 16 0.14 0.70 6.83
CA LEU A 16 0.58 1.47 5.67
C LEU A 16 0.14 0.77 4.39
N VAL A 17 -0.57 1.47 3.52
CA VAL A 17 -0.77 1.04 2.13
C VAL A 17 0.25 1.75 1.25
N SER A 18 1.06 1.02 0.51
CA SER A 18 2.12 1.58 -0.33
C SER A 18 2.00 1.13 -1.76
N SER A 19 2.32 2.00 -2.72
CA SER A 19 2.52 1.68 -4.13
C SER A 19 4.01 1.61 -4.49
N GLY A 20 4.36 1.64 -5.78
CA GLY A 20 5.73 1.88 -6.24
C GLY A 20 6.53 0.65 -6.69
N ALA A 21 6.01 -0.57 -6.50
CA ALA A 21 6.69 -1.81 -6.88
C ALA A 21 7.12 -1.84 -8.36
N VAL A 22 6.21 -1.51 -9.29
CA VAL A 22 6.53 -1.45 -10.73
C VAL A 22 7.67 -0.46 -11.01
N GLY A 23 7.62 0.73 -10.40
CA GLY A 23 8.63 1.78 -10.62
C GLY A 23 10.02 1.34 -10.13
N LEU A 24 10.08 0.73 -8.94
CA LEU A 24 11.32 0.17 -8.39
C LEU A 24 11.87 -0.97 -9.24
N GLY A 25 11.00 -1.83 -9.79
CA GLY A 25 11.41 -2.88 -10.70
C GLY A 25 11.98 -2.33 -12.01
N CYS A 26 11.31 -1.35 -12.61
CA CYS A 26 11.79 -0.68 -13.83
C CYS A 26 13.14 -0.01 -13.61
N HIS A 27 13.28 0.73 -12.51
CA HIS A 27 14.54 1.38 -12.13
C HIS A 27 15.66 0.35 -11.94
N HIS A 28 15.39 -0.75 -11.22
CA HIS A 28 16.37 -1.79 -10.99
C HIS A 28 16.85 -2.45 -12.30
N MET A 29 15.93 -2.70 -13.22
CA MET A 29 16.21 -3.31 -14.52
C MET A 29 16.71 -2.30 -15.57
N ARG A 30 16.82 -1.01 -15.22
CA ARG A 30 17.19 0.09 -16.13
C ARG A 30 16.32 0.11 -17.40
N MET A 31 15.01 -0.11 -17.24
CA MET A 31 14.05 -0.16 -18.33
C MET A 31 12.94 0.88 -18.15
N SER A 32 12.33 1.29 -19.26
CA SER A 32 11.10 2.08 -19.22
C SER A 32 9.93 1.25 -18.71
N ARG A 33 8.89 1.90 -18.17
CA ARG A 33 7.66 1.22 -17.73
C ARG A 33 7.06 0.41 -18.89
N PRO A 34 6.86 -0.91 -18.74
CA PRO A 34 6.27 -1.73 -19.79
C PRO A 34 4.86 -1.28 -20.14
N SER A 35 4.50 -1.37 -21.42
CA SER A 35 3.14 -1.12 -21.91
C SER A 35 2.22 -2.32 -21.64
N THR A 36 2.73 -3.54 -21.77
CA THR A 36 1.96 -4.78 -21.58
C THR A 36 1.68 -5.07 -20.11
N VAL A 37 0.53 -5.70 -19.84
CA VAL A 37 0.15 -6.13 -18.49
C VAL A 37 1.20 -7.07 -17.91
N ILE A 38 1.59 -8.12 -18.65
CA ILE A 38 2.61 -9.09 -18.23
C ILE A 38 3.95 -8.41 -17.92
N GLY A 39 4.36 -7.43 -18.73
CA GLY A 39 5.58 -6.67 -18.47
C GLY A 39 5.50 -5.89 -17.15
N LYS A 40 4.37 -5.22 -16.87
CA LYS A 40 4.15 -4.51 -15.60
C LYS A 40 4.14 -5.48 -14.41
N GLN A 41 3.53 -6.65 -14.56
CA GLN A 41 3.50 -7.71 -13.54
C GLN A 41 4.92 -8.21 -13.23
N ALA A 42 5.73 -8.46 -14.26
CA ALA A 42 7.13 -8.86 -14.09
C ALA A 42 7.95 -7.77 -13.40
N ALA A 43 7.78 -6.50 -13.80
CA ALA A 43 8.42 -5.37 -13.13
C ALA A 43 7.97 -5.24 -11.66
N ALA A 44 6.69 -5.42 -11.35
CA ALA A 44 6.20 -5.43 -9.98
C ALA A 44 6.81 -6.55 -9.15
N ALA A 45 6.89 -7.78 -9.68
CA ALA A 45 7.51 -8.92 -9.01
C ALA A 45 8.98 -8.64 -8.65
N ILE A 46 9.73 -8.01 -9.57
CA ILE A 46 11.12 -7.60 -9.34
C ILE A 46 11.22 -6.50 -8.26
N GLY A 47 10.32 -5.53 -8.31
CA GLY A 47 10.37 -4.35 -7.44
C GLY A 47 9.78 -4.55 -6.05
N GLN A 48 8.82 -5.45 -5.86
CA GLN A 48 8.11 -5.61 -4.59
C GLN A 48 9.04 -6.00 -3.44
N GLY A 49 9.98 -6.93 -3.67
CA GLY A 49 10.99 -7.27 -2.65
C GLY A 49 11.91 -6.09 -2.30
N ARG A 50 12.13 -5.15 -3.24
CA ARG A 50 12.94 -3.94 -3.02
C ARG A 50 12.17 -2.90 -2.24
N LEU A 51 10.88 -2.74 -2.55
CA LEU A 51 9.97 -1.89 -1.79
C LEU A 51 9.97 -2.31 -0.32
N MET A 52 9.81 -3.61 -0.06
CA MET A 52 9.85 -4.11 1.31
C MET A 52 11.19 -3.91 1.98
N ARG A 53 12.31 -4.14 1.28
CA ARG A 53 13.63 -3.86 1.83
C ARG A 53 13.81 -2.40 2.23
N MET A 54 13.36 -1.46 1.38
CA MET A 54 13.44 -0.04 1.69
C MET A 54 12.63 0.32 2.93
N TYR A 55 11.43 -0.25 3.09
CA TYR A 55 10.65 -0.06 4.32
C TYR A 55 11.32 -0.71 5.52
N ASP A 56 11.76 -1.96 5.42
CA ASP A 56 12.41 -2.68 6.53
C ASP A 56 13.66 -1.94 7.02
N ASP A 57 14.53 -1.53 6.10
CA ASP A 57 15.73 -0.74 6.40
C ASP A 57 15.36 0.61 7.06
N ALA A 58 14.34 1.32 6.54
CA ALA A 58 13.93 2.62 7.07
C ALA A 58 13.28 2.52 8.47
N PHE A 59 12.42 1.51 8.69
CA PHE A 59 11.78 1.29 9.99
C PHE A 59 12.74 0.70 11.03
N ALA A 60 13.78 -0.04 10.61
CA ALA A 60 14.81 -0.59 11.49
C ALA A 60 15.56 0.49 12.27
N TYR A 61 15.77 1.69 11.71
CA TYR A 61 16.34 2.83 12.43
C TYR A 61 15.54 3.24 13.69
N HIS A 62 14.26 2.91 13.73
CA HIS A 62 13.37 3.17 14.87
C HIS A 62 13.08 1.91 15.70
N ASN A 63 13.82 0.81 15.48
CA ASN A 63 13.53 -0.51 16.06
C ASN A 63 12.10 -1.02 15.79
N GLN A 64 11.43 -0.51 14.76
CA GLN A 64 10.07 -0.90 14.41
C GLN A 64 10.12 -2.04 13.38
N LYS A 65 9.42 -3.14 13.67
CA LYS A 65 9.29 -4.27 12.75
C LYS A 65 8.14 -4.04 11.77
N VAL A 66 8.31 -4.51 10.54
CA VAL A 66 7.29 -4.45 9.49
C VAL A 66 6.96 -5.84 8.96
N ALA A 67 5.78 -5.98 8.35
CA ALA A 67 5.37 -7.20 7.68
C ALA A 67 4.72 -6.90 6.33
N GLN A 68 5.03 -7.69 5.31
CA GLN A 68 4.41 -7.56 4.00
C GLN A 68 3.05 -8.27 3.97
N LEU A 69 2.04 -7.59 3.45
CA LEU A 69 0.77 -8.20 3.05
C LEU A 69 0.46 -7.81 1.60
N LEU A 70 0.29 -8.81 0.73
CA LEU A 70 -0.05 -8.60 -0.68
C LEU A 70 -1.49 -9.05 -0.92
N LEU A 71 -2.29 -8.17 -1.50
CA LEU A 71 -3.72 -8.40 -1.68
C LEU A 71 -4.10 -8.45 -3.16
N ALA A 72 -4.96 -9.39 -3.52
CA ALA A 72 -5.66 -9.38 -4.79
C ALA A 72 -7.14 -9.04 -4.56
N ARG A 73 -7.73 -8.21 -5.42
CA ARG A 73 -9.13 -7.78 -5.27
C ARG A 73 -10.11 -8.93 -5.12
N GLN A 74 -9.87 -10.02 -5.85
CA GLN A 74 -10.71 -11.22 -5.81
C GLN A 74 -10.80 -11.86 -4.42
N TRP A 75 -9.81 -11.65 -3.53
CA TRP A 75 -9.85 -12.19 -2.18
C TRP A 75 -10.93 -11.55 -1.32
N PHE A 76 -11.38 -10.34 -1.67
CA PHE A 76 -12.48 -9.66 -0.97
C PHE A 76 -13.86 -10.11 -1.44
N LEU A 77 -13.95 -10.97 -2.46
CA LEU A 77 -15.22 -11.52 -2.93
C LEU A 77 -15.70 -12.70 -2.08
N GLU A 78 -14.80 -13.34 -1.31
CA GLU A 78 -15.07 -14.49 -0.47
C GLU A 78 -14.96 -14.11 1.01
N LYS A 79 -16.01 -14.38 1.79
CA LYS A 79 -16.09 -13.97 3.21
C LYS A 79 -15.01 -14.61 4.07
N GLU A 80 -14.62 -15.83 3.73
CA GLU A 80 -13.63 -16.63 4.45
C GLU A 80 -12.23 -16.02 4.32
N ASN A 81 -11.83 -15.66 3.10
CA ASN A 81 -10.56 -15.01 2.82
C ASN A 81 -10.45 -13.66 3.54
N TYR A 82 -11.55 -12.90 3.56
CA TYR A 82 -11.66 -11.66 4.30
C TYR A 82 -11.39 -11.85 5.80
N ALA A 83 -12.05 -12.82 6.44
CA ALA A 83 -11.90 -13.08 7.87
C ALA A 83 -10.47 -13.52 8.23
N GLN A 84 -9.86 -14.34 7.38
CA GLN A 84 -8.49 -14.79 7.59
C GLN A 84 -7.48 -13.65 7.47
N PHE A 85 -7.63 -12.80 6.45
CA PHE A 85 -6.79 -11.60 6.29
C PHE A 85 -6.91 -10.67 7.50
N GLN A 86 -8.15 -10.39 7.94
CA GLN A 86 -8.41 -9.54 9.09
C GLN A 86 -7.75 -10.10 10.36
N ALA A 87 -7.87 -11.41 10.60
CA ALA A 87 -7.23 -12.08 11.73
C ALA A 87 -5.71 -11.97 11.68
N THR A 88 -5.07 -12.22 10.53
CA THR A 88 -3.62 -12.07 10.36
C THR A 88 -3.17 -10.62 10.59
N LEU A 89 -3.89 -9.65 10.04
CA LEU A 89 -3.55 -8.24 10.19
C LEU A 89 -3.63 -7.80 11.66
N PHE A 90 -4.69 -8.16 12.38
CA PHE A 90 -4.82 -7.81 13.80
C PHE A 90 -3.78 -8.50 14.67
N GLU A 91 -3.41 -9.74 14.35
CA GLU A 91 -2.34 -10.43 15.05
C GLU A 91 -0.98 -9.72 14.86
N LEU A 92 -0.67 -9.27 13.64
CA LEU A 92 0.54 -8.45 13.38
C LEU A 92 0.53 -7.16 14.21
N LEU A 93 -0.60 -6.45 14.26
CA LEU A 93 -0.75 -5.24 15.08
C LEU A 93 -0.58 -5.53 16.57
N ARG A 94 -1.09 -6.67 17.05
CA ARG A 94 -0.93 -7.14 18.44
C ARG A 94 0.51 -7.47 18.78
N MET A 95 1.26 -8.04 17.83
CA MET A 95 2.71 -8.27 17.94
C MET A 95 3.53 -6.97 17.86
N GLY A 96 2.88 -5.83 17.65
CA GLY A 96 3.51 -4.53 17.54
C GLY A 96 4.19 -4.27 16.19
N VAL A 97 3.93 -5.12 15.19
CA VAL A 97 4.45 -5.02 13.82
C VAL A 97 3.58 -4.07 13.02
N VAL A 98 4.20 -3.23 12.17
CA VAL A 98 3.48 -2.35 11.23
C VAL A 98 3.25 -3.12 9.92
N PRO A 99 2.00 -3.42 9.52
CA PRO A 99 1.73 -4.06 8.24
C PRO A 99 1.93 -3.06 7.10
N ILE A 100 2.67 -3.48 6.07
CA ILE A 100 2.86 -2.79 4.80
C ILE A 100 2.06 -3.56 3.76
N VAL A 101 0.95 -2.96 3.34
CA VAL A 101 -0.02 -3.55 2.43
C VAL A 101 0.19 -2.99 1.03
N ASN A 102 0.16 -3.86 0.02
CA ASN A 102 0.15 -3.46 -1.38
C ASN A 102 -0.74 -4.41 -2.19
N GLU A 103 -1.17 -3.99 -3.37
CA GLU A 103 -1.78 -4.88 -4.34
C GLU A 103 -0.74 -5.91 -4.84
N ASN A 104 -1.18 -7.15 -5.04
CA ASN A 104 -0.35 -8.23 -5.57
C ASN A 104 -0.20 -8.08 -7.10
N ASP A 105 0.44 -7.00 -7.52
CA ASP A 105 0.62 -6.62 -8.91
C ASP A 105 1.32 -7.66 -9.78
N ALA A 106 1.98 -8.67 -9.20
CA ALA A 106 2.61 -9.75 -9.95
C ALA A 106 1.61 -10.72 -10.59
N PHE A 107 0.38 -10.79 -10.06
CA PHE A 107 -0.65 -11.72 -10.53
C PHE A 107 -1.99 -11.03 -10.84
N THR A 108 -2.17 -9.77 -10.45
CA THR A 108 -3.38 -9.01 -10.76
C THR A 108 -3.41 -8.55 -12.21
N ASN A 109 -4.49 -8.87 -12.94
CA ASN A 109 -4.75 -8.36 -14.29
C ASN A 109 -5.61 -7.09 -14.24
N ASP A 110 -5.67 -6.31 -15.33
CA ASP A 110 -6.37 -5.01 -15.35
C ASP A 110 -7.89 -5.12 -15.08
N GLN A 111 -8.52 -6.28 -15.28
CA GLN A 111 -9.94 -6.48 -15.01
C GLN A 111 -10.24 -6.73 -13.53
N ILE A 112 -9.25 -7.22 -12.78
CA ILE A 112 -9.36 -7.57 -11.36
C ILE A 112 -8.53 -6.65 -10.46
N ARG A 113 -7.97 -5.56 -10.99
CA ARG A 113 -7.30 -4.54 -10.19
C ARG A 113 -8.29 -3.78 -9.31
N PHE A 114 -7.81 -3.28 -8.18
CA PHE A 114 -8.53 -2.26 -7.41
C PHE A 114 -8.64 -0.95 -8.20
N GLY A 115 -7.67 -0.68 -9.08
CA GLY A 115 -7.57 0.55 -9.87
C GLY A 115 -6.32 1.32 -9.44
N ASP A 116 -6.40 1.90 -8.25
CA ASP A 116 -5.30 2.52 -7.52
C ASP A 116 -5.24 2.02 -6.07
N ASN A 117 -4.17 2.39 -5.37
CA ASN A 117 -4.02 2.04 -3.96
C ASN A 117 -4.91 2.86 -3.04
N ASP A 118 -5.55 3.93 -3.51
CA ASP A 118 -6.54 4.70 -2.75
C ASP A 118 -7.80 3.86 -2.53
N THR A 119 -8.26 3.19 -3.59
CA THR A 119 -9.36 2.22 -3.52
C THR A 119 -9.02 1.06 -2.59
N LEU A 120 -7.82 0.49 -2.71
CA LEU A 120 -7.34 -0.55 -1.79
C LEU A 120 -7.33 -0.05 -0.33
N ALA A 121 -6.84 1.16 -0.08
CA ALA A 121 -6.78 1.74 1.25
C ALA A 121 -8.18 1.98 1.83
N ALA A 122 -9.14 2.41 1.02
CA ALA A 122 -10.54 2.55 1.42
C ALA A 122 -11.17 1.18 1.78
N TYR A 123 -11.00 0.17 0.94
CA TYR A 123 -11.49 -1.19 1.23
C TYR A 123 -10.86 -1.74 2.51
N LEU A 124 -9.55 -1.54 2.69
CA LEU A 124 -8.84 -1.98 3.87
C LEU A 124 -9.33 -1.25 5.12
N ALA A 125 -9.52 0.06 5.06
CA ALA A 125 -10.02 0.87 6.17
C ALA A 125 -11.40 0.37 6.64
N VAL A 126 -12.31 0.07 5.70
CA VAL A 126 -13.61 -0.54 6.03
C VAL A 126 -13.43 -1.94 6.63
N THR A 127 -12.55 -2.75 6.04
CA THR A 127 -12.28 -4.14 6.45
C THR A 127 -11.81 -4.24 7.91
N ILE A 128 -10.96 -3.31 8.34
CA ILE A 128 -10.39 -3.33 9.69
C ILE A 128 -11.12 -2.38 10.64
N SER A 129 -12.25 -1.80 10.22
CA SER A 129 -12.98 -0.78 10.97
C SER A 129 -12.07 0.37 11.44
N ALA A 130 -11.20 0.85 10.55
CA ALA A 130 -10.28 1.93 10.85
C ALA A 130 -11.03 3.21 11.20
N HIS A 131 -10.60 3.88 12.27
CA HIS A 131 -11.15 5.18 12.68
C HIS A 131 -10.80 6.30 11.69
N TRP A 132 -9.65 6.18 11.03
CA TRP A 132 -9.10 7.21 10.13
C TRP A 132 -8.46 6.56 8.92
N LEU A 133 -8.64 7.21 7.76
CA LEU A 133 -7.90 6.93 6.53
C LEU A 133 -7.23 8.23 6.09
N PHE A 134 -5.91 8.19 5.96
CA PHE A 134 -5.11 9.31 5.47
C PHE A 134 -4.59 8.96 4.07
N LEU A 135 -5.00 9.72 3.07
CA LEU A 135 -4.47 9.62 1.71
C LEU A 135 -3.38 10.69 1.53
N LEU A 136 -2.14 10.25 1.34
CA LEU A 136 -1.00 11.13 1.11
C LEU A 136 -0.81 11.30 -0.40
N THR A 137 -1.01 12.52 -0.88
CA THR A 137 -1.01 12.86 -2.31
C THR A 137 -0.10 14.06 -2.58
N ASP A 138 0.27 14.27 -3.84
CA ASP A 138 1.01 15.44 -4.33
C ASP A 138 0.12 16.68 -4.51
N VAL A 139 -1.20 16.52 -4.32
CA VAL A 139 -2.16 17.62 -4.19
C VAL A 139 -2.33 17.97 -2.71
N ASP A 140 -2.19 19.23 -2.35
CA ASP A 140 -2.19 19.69 -0.96
C ASP A 140 -3.58 19.65 -0.29
N CYS A 141 -4.66 19.79 -1.07
CA CYS A 141 -6.02 19.67 -0.58
C CYS A 141 -7.03 19.32 -1.68
N LEU A 142 -8.30 19.12 -1.30
CA LEU A 142 -9.39 19.04 -2.27
C LEU A 142 -9.80 20.47 -2.67
N TYR A 143 -9.60 20.81 -3.93
CA TYR A 143 -9.98 22.09 -4.52
C TYR A 143 -11.43 22.06 -5.02
N THR A 144 -12.02 23.25 -5.17
CA THR A 144 -13.37 23.39 -5.75
C THR A 144 -13.36 23.28 -7.28
N ALA A 145 -12.21 23.54 -7.91
CA ALA A 145 -11.96 23.39 -9.34
C ALA A 145 -10.52 22.89 -9.60
N ASN A 146 -10.11 22.70 -10.85
CA ASN A 146 -8.73 22.32 -11.16
C ASN A 146 -7.78 23.53 -10.95
N PRO A 147 -6.88 23.50 -9.95
CA PRO A 147 -6.02 24.65 -9.61
C PRO A 147 -5.00 24.98 -10.71
N ARG A 148 -4.75 24.07 -11.66
CA ARG A 148 -3.87 24.31 -12.80
C ARG A 148 -4.53 25.16 -13.89
N SER A 149 -5.85 25.23 -13.92
CA SER A 149 -6.62 26.01 -14.90
C SER A 149 -7.46 27.13 -14.27
N HIS A 150 -7.69 27.08 -12.96
CA HIS A 150 -8.46 28.06 -12.19
C HIS A 150 -7.62 28.57 -11.03
N SER A 151 -7.16 29.82 -11.10
CA SER A 151 -6.32 30.42 -10.06
C SER A 151 -7.08 30.71 -8.75
N ASP A 152 -8.40 30.65 -8.79
CA ASP A 152 -9.35 30.86 -7.68
C ASP A 152 -9.93 29.55 -7.13
N ALA A 153 -9.40 28.40 -7.56
CA ALA A 153 -9.85 27.06 -7.19
C ALA A 153 -9.83 26.77 -5.68
#